data_AF-A0A9J6MSP3-F1
#
_entry.id   AF-A0A9J6MSP3-F1
#
_cell.length_a   1.000
_cell.length_b   1.000
_cell.length_c   1.000
_cell.angle_alpha   90.00
_cell.angle_beta   90.00
_cell.angle_gamma   90.00
#
_symmetry.space_group_name_H-M   'P 1'
#
loop_
_entity.id
_entity.type
_entity.pdbx_description
1 polymer ?
#
loop_
_entity_poly.entity_id
_entity_poly.type
_entity_poly.pdbx_seq_one_letter_code
_entity_poly.pdbx_strand_id
1 'polypeptide(L)' 'LSTMDNQELLLHLINKYERLIDKVMQDSEMNNVKVLPQLHTFLWGNKRGV' A
#
# COMPACT_ATOMS: atom_id res chain seq x y z
N LEU A 1 5.92 -2.39 -21.16
CA LEU A 1 5.39 -1.37 -20.23
C LEU A 1 6.48 -1.09 -19.22
N SER A 2 6.97 0.14 -19.20
CA SER A 2 8.27 0.53 -18.66
C SER A 2 8.26 0.55 -17.14
N THR A 3 9.42 0.27 -16.55
CA THR A 3 9.74 0.39 -15.12
C THR A 3 9.27 1.69 -14.45
N MET A 4 9.07 2.77 -15.22
CA MET A 4 8.53 4.05 -14.74
C MET A 4 7.09 3.94 -14.22
N ASP A 5 6.23 3.16 -14.88
CA ASP A 5 4.83 2.94 -14.48
C ASP A 5 4.75 2.20 -13.13
N ASN A 6 5.67 1.26 -12.90
CA ASN A 6 5.77 0.56 -11.61
C ASN A 6 6.24 1.48 -10.48
N GLN A 7 7.12 2.45 -10.74
CA GLN A 7 7.56 3.42 -9.73
C GLN A 7 6.44 4.38 -9.34
N GLU A 8 5.68 4.88 -10.33
CA GLU A 8 4.50 5.72 -10.06
C GLU A 8 3.42 4.94 -9.29
N LEU A 9 3.16 3.68 -9.67
CA LEU A 9 2.26 2.80 -8.93
C LEU A 9 2.72 2.59 -7.48
N LEU A 10 4.01 2.34 -7.26
CA LEU A 10 4.57 2.16 -5.92
C LEU A 10 4.36 3.40 -5.05
N LEU A 11 4.71 4.59 -5.56
CA LEU A 11 4.55 5.86 -4.84
C LEU A 11 3.07 6.11 -4.49
N HIS A 12 2.16 5.84 -5.43
CA HIS A 12 0.72 5.96 -5.20
C HIS A 12 0.22 5.02 -4.10
N LEU A 13 0.67 3.77 -4.09
CA LEU A 13 0.25 2.80 -3.07
C LEU A 13 0.85 3.10 -1.68
N ILE A 14 2.10 3.59 -1.63
CA ILE A 14 2.72 4.05 -0.38
C ILE A 14 1.92 5.23 0.20
N ASN A 15 1.57 6.23 -0.62
CA ASN A 15 0.78 7.37 -0.15
C ASN A 15 -0.62 6.95 0.33
N LYS A 16 -1.28 6.00 -0.35
CA LYS A 16 -2.55 5.43 0.13
C LYS A 16 -2.40 4.69 1.45
N TYR A 17 -1.30 3.96 1.63
CA TYR A 17 -1.03 3.22 2.85
C TYR A 17 -0.80 4.18 4.03
N GLU A 18 -0.02 5.24 3.85
CA GLU A 18 0.18 6.30 4.84
C GLU A 18 -1.16 6.93 5.25
N ARG A 19 -2.01 7.32 4.29
CA ARG A 19 -3.34 7.88 4.58
C ARG A 19 -4.27 6.91 5.31
N LEU A 20 -4.10 5.60 5.11
CA LEU A 20 -4.88 4.59 5.83
C LEU A 20 -4.38 4.46 7.27
N ILE A 21 -3.06 4.46 7.47
CA ILE A 21 -2.47 4.48 8.81
C ILE A 21 -2.98 5.68 9.59
N ASP A 22 -2.89 6.89 9.02
CA ASP A 22 -3.33 8.12 9.69
C ASP A 22 -4.79 8.05 10.13
N LYS A 23 -5.67 7.52 9.28
CA LYS A 23 -7.09 7.35 9.62
C LYS A 23 -7.28 6.37 10.79
N VAL A 24 -6.60 5.23 10.74
CA VAL A 24 -6.71 4.19 11.79
C VAL A 24 -6.13 4.69 13.12
N MET A 25 -5.05 5.47 13.10
CA MET A 25 -4.47 6.05 14.31
C MET A 25 -5.40 7.06 15.02
N GLN A 26 -6.37 7.64 14.31
CA GLN A 26 -7.35 8.57 14.87
C GLN A 26 -8.66 7.88 15.30
N ASP A 27 -8.81 6.59 15.03
CA ASP A 27 -10.03 5.83 15.31
C ASP A 27 -9.85 4.94 16.55
N SER A 28 -10.49 5.32 17.66
CA SER A 28 -10.40 4.60 18.93
C SER A 28 -11.08 3.23 18.90
N GLU A 29 -11.95 2.96 17.91
CA GLU A 29 -12.53 1.62 17.72
C GLU A 29 -11.53 0.66 17.06
N MET A 30 -10.49 1.19 16.41
CA MET A 30 -9.49 0.42 15.65
C MET A 30 -8.18 0.15 16.42
N ASN A 31 -8.19 0.26 17.75
CA ASN A 31 -6.98 0.09 18.57
C ASN A 31 -6.32 -1.30 18.50
N ASN A 32 -7.08 -2.35 18.12
CA ASN A 32 -6.59 -3.73 18.09
C ASN A 32 -6.55 -4.32 16.67
N VAL A 33 -6.13 -3.52 15.68
CA VAL A 33 -5.96 -3.97 14.30
C VAL A 33 -4.53 -3.77 13.82
N LYS A 34 -4.15 -4.49 12.76
CA LYS A 34 -2.89 -4.27 12.05
C LYS A 34 -3.20 -3.74 10.67
N VAL A 35 -2.71 -2.54 10.37
CA VAL A 35 -2.80 -1.97 9.03
C VAL A 35 -1.65 -2.57 8.21
N LEU A 36 -1.97 -3.30 7.13
CA LEU A 36 -0.98 -3.98 6.29
C LEU A 36 -1.17 -3.62 4.82
N PRO A 37 -0.08 -3.39 4.07
CA PRO A 37 -0.15 -3.19 2.63
C PRO A 37 -0.12 -4.53 1.87
N GLN A 38 -0.35 -4.48 0.56
CA GLN A 38 -0.08 -5.60 -0.34
C GLN A 38 1.40 -5.61 -0.75
N LEU A 39 2.24 -6.30 0.04
CA LEU A 39 3.69 -6.38 -0.21
C LEU A 39 4.02 -6.93 -1.60
N HIS A 40 3.20 -7.85 -2.12
CA HIS A 40 3.34 -8.36 -3.48
C HIS A 40 3.44 -7.23 -4.52
N THR A 41 2.56 -6.24 -4.42
CA THR A 41 2.49 -5.14 -5.40
C THR A 41 3.71 -4.22 -5.30
N PHE A 42 4.38 -4.18 -4.15
CA PHE A 42 5.62 -3.41 -3.98
C PHE A 42 6.83 -4.09 -4.64
N LEU A 43 6.83 -5.42 -4.71
CA LEU A 43 7.93 -6.19 -5.29
C LEU A 43 7.72 -6.49 -6.77
N TRP A 44 6.48 -6.79 -7.18
CA TRP A 44 6.16 -7.29 -8.51
C TRP A 44 5.10 -6.46 -9.26
N GLY A 45 4.59 -5.38 -8.69
CA GLY A 45 3.50 -4.61 -9.28
C GLY A 45 2.25 -5.45 -9.51
N ASN A 46 1.57 -5.24 -10.64
CA ASN A 46 0.38 -6.01 -11.04
C ASN A 46 0.73 -7.30 -11.82
N LYS A 47 1.93 -7.84 -11.66
CA LYS A 47 2.35 -9.06 -12.35
C LYS A 47 1.50 -10.25 -11.89
N ARG A 48 1.08 -11.09 -12.84
CA ARG A 48 0.29 -12.30 -12.57
C ARG A 48 1.20 -13.52 -12.46
N GLY A 49 0.85 -14.46 -11.57
CA GLY A 49 1.53 -15.76 -11.45
C GLY A 49 2.89 -15.72 -10.74
N VAL A 50 3.05 -14.82 -9.77
CA VAL A 50 4.20 -14.76 -8.86
C VAL A 50 3.78 -15.11 -7.44
#